data_AF-A0A923XXS3-F1
#
_entry.id   AF-A0A923XXS3-F1
#
_cell.length_a   1.000
_cell.length_b   1.000
_cell.length_c   1.000
_cell.angle_alpha   90.00
_cell.angle_beta   90.00
_cell.angle_gamma   90.00
#
_symmetry.space_group_name_H-M   'P 1'
#
loop_
_entity.id
_entity.type
_entity.pdbx_description
1 polymer ?
#
loop_
_entity_poly.entity_id
_entity_poly.type
_entity_poly.pdbx_seq_one_letter_code
_entity_poly.pdbx_strand_id
1 'polypeptide(L)'
;MKDKAKKIKKSKKRDIRALPAPERAHDRMLLETSRLQWQRGDWAELAAIQAATLTHHPDRARLALIVAAAHGQLGDTGLARAFAKAALDWGCSRAVVAQVLISSAHNGLARVATCLDDPSAPAHFTAALHLVEANGDVALLSRIRQVAETTRLGLWPEATALLAADIAKATAQPGDRAAELAMLDRQLADLQHRLAASRRPVFAGDDASDTARI
;
A
#
# COMPACT_ATOMS: atom_id res chain seq x y z
N MET A 1 2.65 24.20 81.37
CA MET A 1 3.23 22.89 81.01
C MET A 1 2.07 21.95 80.73
N LYS A 2 1.84 21.58 79.46
CA LYS A 2 1.92 20.21 78.88
C LYS A 2 0.90 19.25 79.55
N ASP A 3 -0.07 18.59 78.90
CA ASP A 3 -0.17 18.01 77.56
C ASP A 3 -1.64 17.86 77.13
N LYS A 4 -1.96 18.11 75.84
CA LYS A 4 -3.23 17.71 75.22
C LYS A 4 -2.97 16.61 74.20
N ALA A 5 -3.35 15.37 74.53
CA ALA A 5 -3.33 14.23 73.62
C ALA A 5 -4.38 14.42 72.50
N LYS A 6 -3.92 14.56 71.25
CA LYS A 6 -4.76 14.73 70.06
C LYS A 6 -4.94 13.37 69.37
N LYS A 7 -6.13 12.78 69.50
CA LYS A 7 -6.53 11.54 68.80
C LYS A 7 -6.52 11.76 67.28
N ILE A 8 -5.70 11.00 66.57
CA ILE A 8 -5.65 10.95 65.10
C ILE A 8 -6.84 10.12 64.60
N LYS A 9 -7.74 10.75 63.84
CA LYS A 9 -8.91 10.11 63.20
C LYS A 9 -8.43 9.21 62.06
N LYS A 10 -8.83 7.93 62.09
CA LYS A 10 -8.60 6.93 61.03
C LYS A 10 -9.26 7.41 59.73
N SER A 11 -8.44 7.59 58.69
CA SER A 11 -8.88 7.94 57.35
C SER A 11 -9.57 6.74 56.68
N LYS A 12 -10.72 7.04 56.08
CA LYS A 12 -11.67 6.14 55.43
C LYS A 12 -11.04 5.62 54.13
N LYS A 13 -10.73 4.32 54.05
CA LYS A 13 -10.34 3.63 52.80
C LYS A 13 -11.41 3.91 51.75
N ARG A 14 -11.05 4.69 50.73
CA ARG A 14 -11.87 4.85 49.53
C ARG A 14 -11.72 3.58 48.71
N ASP A 15 -12.84 2.90 48.47
CA ASP A 15 -12.94 1.85 47.47
C ASP A 15 -12.47 2.41 46.13
N ILE A 16 -11.31 1.96 45.70
CA ILE A 16 -10.83 2.17 44.34
C ILE A 16 -11.61 1.18 43.49
N ARG A 17 -12.81 1.59 43.08
CA ARG A 17 -13.58 0.97 42.00
C ARG A 17 -12.61 0.79 40.84
N ALA A 18 -12.37 -0.46 40.45
CA ALA A 18 -11.43 -0.85 39.41
C ALA A 18 -11.56 0.09 38.21
N LEU A 19 -10.49 0.84 37.93
CA LEU A 19 -10.34 1.57 36.69
C LEU A 19 -10.47 0.55 35.55
N PRO A 20 -11.26 0.82 34.50
CA PRO A 20 -11.27 -0.04 33.32
C PRO A 20 -9.83 -0.19 32.82
N ALA A 21 -9.46 -1.41 32.46
CA ALA A 21 -8.14 -1.73 31.92
C ALA A 21 -7.79 -0.73 30.80
N PRO A 22 -6.52 -0.33 30.64
CA PRO A 22 -6.13 0.62 29.61
C PRO A 22 -6.56 0.06 28.25
N GLU A 23 -7.49 0.74 27.58
CA GLU A 23 -7.73 0.52 26.15
C GLU A 23 -6.37 0.59 25.47
N ARG A 24 -5.95 -0.52 24.85
CA ARG A 24 -4.68 -0.56 24.13
C ARG A 24 -4.72 0.58 23.12
N ALA A 25 -3.74 1.48 23.17
CA ALA A 25 -3.66 2.59 22.23
C ALA A 25 -3.54 2.01 20.82
N HIS A 26 -4.63 2.08 20.05
CA HIS A 26 -4.65 1.68 18.65
C HIS A 26 -4.10 2.83 17.80
N ASP A 27 -3.37 2.51 16.73
CA ASP A 27 -2.94 3.50 15.76
C ASP A 27 -4.17 4.00 14.97
N ARG A 28 -4.65 5.19 15.33
CA ARG A 28 -5.82 5.82 14.71
C ARG A 28 -5.63 6.10 13.22
N MET A 29 -4.39 6.15 12.75
CA MET A 29 -4.08 6.45 11.34
C MET A 29 -3.92 5.18 10.49
N LEU A 30 -3.91 3.99 11.10
CA LEU A 30 -3.62 2.74 10.40
C LEU A 30 -4.54 2.52 9.21
N LEU A 31 -5.84 2.78 9.36
CA LEU A 31 -6.81 2.60 8.28
C LEU A 31 -6.59 3.59 7.12
N GLU A 32 -6.34 4.86 7.41
CA GLU A 32 -6.12 5.85 6.36
C GLU A 32 -4.80 5.60 5.63
N THR A 33 -3.73 5.26 6.36
CA THR A 33 -2.45 4.84 5.76
C THR A 33 -2.63 3.60 4.90
N SER A 34 -3.38 2.59 5.37
CA SER A 34 -3.65 1.36 4.62
C SER A 34 -4.46 1.64 3.35
N ARG A 35 -5.39 2.60 3.38
CA ARG A 35 -6.13 3.04 2.18
C ARG A 35 -5.20 3.67 1.15
N LEU A 36 -4.34 4.59 1.57
CA LEU A 36 -3.37 5.24 0.68
C LEU A 36 -2.41 4.22 0.05
N GLN A 37 -1.89 3.29 0.86
CA GLN A 37 -1.07 2.18 0.39
C GLN A 37 -1.84 1.29 -0.61
N TRP A 38 -3.12 1.02 -0.35
CA TRP A 38 -3.96 0.22 -1.24
C TRP A 38 -4.23 0.94 -2.56
N GLN A 39 -4.35 2.26 -2.59
CA GLN A 39 -4.51 3.03 -3.83
C GLN A 39 -3.22 3.01 -4.67
N ARG A 40 -2.06 3.16 -4.02
CA ARG A 40 -0.74 3.17 -4.69
C ARG A 40 -0.28 1.79 -5.13
N GLY A 41 -0.73 0.75 -4.44
CA GLY A 41 -0.36 -0.64 -4.73
C GLY A 41 0.81 -1.12 -3.92
N ASP A 42 0.98 -0.61 -2.70
CA ASP A 42 2.03 -0.99 -1.77
C ASP A 42 1.66 -2.33 -1.09
N TRP A 43 1.50 -3.39 -1.91
CA TRP A 43 0.94 -4.66 -1.48
C TRP A 43 1.75 -5.36 -0.41
N ALA A 44 3.09 -5.29 -0.48
CA ALA A 44 3.96 -5.92 0.51
C ALA A 44 3.79 -5.30 1.90
N GLU A 45 3.70 -3.97 1.98
CA GLU A 45 3.47 -3.25 3.23
C GLU A 45 2.11 -3.61 3.85
N LEU A 46 1.08 -3.69 3.02
CA LEU A 46 -0.26 -4.10 3.47
C LEU A 46 -0.31 -5.55 3.94
N ALA A 47 0.34 -6.46 3.21
CA ALA A 47 0.40 -7.88 3.58
C ALA A 47 1.23 -8.12 4.86
N ALA A 48 2.11 -7.19 5.23
CA ALA A 48 2.88 -7.26 6.46
C ALA A 48 2.04 -6.96 7.73
N ILE A 49 0.82 -6.43 7.58
CA ILE A 49 -0.06 -6.14 8.71
C ILE A 49 -0.54 -7.46 9.35
N GLN A 50 -0.09 -7.71 10.58
CA GLN A 50 -0.38 -8.94 11.29
C GLN A 50 -1.83 -8.99 11.82
N ALA A 51 -2.44 -10.17 11.81
CA ALA A 51 -3.80 -10.39 12.34
C ALA A 51 -3.92 -9.99 13.84
N ALA A 52 -2.84 -10.16 14.61
CA ALA A 52 -2.79 -9.75 16.01
C ALA A 52 -3.00 -8.23 16.19
N THR A 53 -2.47 -7.41 15.27
CA THR A 53 -2.64 -5.95 15.24
C THR A 53 -4.10 -5.56 15.01
N LEU A 54 -4.84 -6.37 14.26
CA LEU A 54 -6.23 -6.08 13.89
C LEU A 54 -7.24 -6.48 14.95
N THR A 55 -6.95 -7.48 15.79
CA THR A 55 -7.96 -8.18 16.62
C THR A 55 -8.84 -7.24 17.45
N HIS A 56 -8.26 -6.16 17.97
CA HIS A 56 -8.95 -5.18 18.82
C HIS A 56 -9.14 -3.80 18.16
N HIS A 57 -8.71 -3.62 16.91
CA HIS A 57 -8.80 -2.34 16.23
C HIS A 57 -10.27 -2.00 15.92
N PRO A 58 -10.73 -0.75 16.12
CA PRO A 58 -12.12 -0.35 15.82
C PRO A 58 -12.51 -0.64 14.36
N ASP A 59 -11.61 -0.37 13.42
CA ASP A 59 -11.82 -0.62 11.99
C ASP A 59 -11.31 -1.98 11.47
N ARG A 60 -11.14 -2.97 12.35
CA ARG A 60 -10.55 -4.27 12.01
C ARG A 60 -11.17 -4.95 10.79
N ALA A 61 -12.47 -4.79 10.59
CA ALA A 61 -13.17 -5.40 9.46
C ALA A 61 -12.71 -4.84 8.11
N ARG A 62 -12.52 -3.51 8.02
CA ARG A 62 -12.04 -2.85 6.80
C ARG A 62 -10.55 -3.09 6.59
N LEU A 63 -9.75 -3.06 7.66
CA LEU A 63 -8.33 -3.39 7.60
C LEU A 63 -8.11 -4.82 7.11
N ALA A 64 -8.85 -5.79 7.66
CA ALA A 64 -8.79 -7.18 7.21
C ALA A 64 -9.10 -7.32 5.71
N LEU A 65 -10.08 -6.55 5.20
CA LEU A 65 -10.41 -6.57 3.78
C LEU A 65 -9.29 -6.01 2.90
N ILE A 66 -8.63 -4.92 3.33
CA ILE A 66 -7.48 -4.36 2.61
C ILE A 66 -6.30 -5.36 2.60
N VAL A 67 -6.01 -5.99 3.75
CA VAL A 67 -4.97 -7.03 3.87
C VAL A 67 -5.30 -8.25 3.00
N ALA A 68 -6.58 -8.63 2.93
CA ALA A 68 -7.04 -9.70 2.04
C ALA A 68 -6.75 -9.38 0.57
N ALA A 69 -7.03 -8.14 0.15
CA ALA A 69 -6.75 -7.69 -1.22
C ALA A 69 -5.24 -7.73 -1.51
N ALA A 70 -4.40 -7.26 -0.58
CA ALA A 70 -2.95 -7.27 -0.72
C ALA A 70 -2.39 -8.69 -0.92
N HIS A 71 -2.78 -9.65 -0.06
CA HIS A 71 -2.43 -11.06 -0.25
C HIS A 71 -2.93 -11.62 -1.58
N GLY A 72 -4.13 -11.23 -2.02
CA GLY A 72 -4.67 -11.62 -3.32
C GLY A 72 -3.79 -11.14 -4.48
N GLN A 73 -3.32 -9.89 -4.44
CA GLN A 73 -2.45 -9.30 -5.48
C GLN A 73 -1.05 -9.92 -5.51
N LEU A 74 -0.56 -10.42 -4.37
CA LEU A 74 0.71 -11.14 -4.24
C LEU A 74 0.59 -12.64 -4.61
N GLY A 75 -0.62 -13.15 -4.84
CA GLY A 75 -0.85 -14.56 -5.19
C GLY A 75 -1.07 -15.48 -3.97
N ASP A 76 -1.07 -14.94 -2.75
CA ASP A 76 -1.30 -15.67 -1.50
C ASP A 76 -2.78 -15.96 -1.27
N THR A 77 -3.41 -16.72 -2.17
CA THR A 77 -4.87 -16.90 -2.20
C THR A 77 -5.46 -17.52 -0.92
N GLY A 78 -4.68 -18.32 -0.19
CA GLY A 78 -5.08 -18.88 1.10
C GLY A 78 -5.26 -17.80 2.17
N LEU A 79 -4.27 -16.92 2.32
CA LEU A 79 -4.32 -15.80 3.26
C LEU A 79 -5.37 -14.78 2.84
N ALA A 80 -5.48 -14.49 1.54
CA ALA A 80 -6.52 -13.62 1.01
C ALA A 80 -7.93 -14.09 1.43
N ARG A 81 -8.24 -15.39 1.27
CA ARG A 81 -9.53 -15.97 1.70
C ARG A 81 -9.72 -15.89 3.21
N ALA A 82 -8.69 -16.18 4.00
CA ALA A 82 -8.77 -16.13 5.46
C ALA A 82 -9.10 -14.72 5.96
N PHE A 83 -8.39 -13.70 5.45
CA PHE A 83 -8.64 -12.31 5.83
C PHE A 83 -9.97 -11.77 5.28
N ALA A 84 -10.39 -12.15 4.08
CA ALA A 84 -11.71 -11.78 3.55
C ALA A 84 -12.84 -12.37 4.41
N LYS A 85 -12.69 -13.61 4.87
CA LYS A 85 -13.62 -14.23 5.83
C LYS A 85 -13.61 -13.48 7.17
N ALA A 86 -12.43 -13.15 7.71
CA ALA A 86 -12.32 -12.37 8.94
C ALA A 86 -13.01 -10.99 8.81
N ALA A 87 -12.85 -10.32 7.67
CA ALA A 87 -13.53 -9.05 7.40
C ALA A 87 -15.06 -9.18 7.49
N LEU A 88 -15.64 -10.22 6.87
CA LEU A 88 -17.07 -10.52 6.93
C LEU A 88 -17.51 -10.85 8.36
N ASP A 89 -16.79 -11.75 9.05
CA ASP A 89 -17.10 -12.18 10.41
C ASP A 89 -17.00 -11.00 11.41
N TRP A 90 -16.16 -10.00 11.12
CA TRP A 90 -16.02 -8.77 11.91
C TRP A 90 -16.96 -7.64 11.51
N GLY A 91 -17.90 -7.88 10.59
CA GLY A 91 -18.99 -6.95 10.27
C GLY A 91 -18.79 -6.10 9.02
N CYS A 92 -17.81 -6.41 8.16
CA CYS A 92 -17.74 -5.78 6.85
C CYS A 92 -18.95 -6.19 6.00
N SER A 93 -19.57 -5.24 5.30
CA SER A 93 -20.72 -5.55 4.45
C SER A 93 -20.28 -6.36 3.23
N ARG A 94 -21.12 -7.31 2.80
CA ARG A 94 -20.87 -8.10 1.58
C ARG A 94 -20.69 -7.23 0.34
N ALA A 95 -21.41 -6.10 0.28
CA ALA A 95 -21.29 -5.14 -0.81
C ALA A 95 -19.88 -4.52 -0.87
N VAL A 96 -19.33 -4.09 0.26
CA VAL A 96 -17.96 -3.52 0.32
C VAL A 96 -16.91 -4.59 0.00
N VAL A 97 -17.08 -5.81 0.51
CA VAL A 97 -16.21 -6.93 0.15
C VAL A 97 -16.24 -7.20 -1.36
N ALA A 98 -17.44 -7.25 -1.97
CA ALA A 98 -17.57 -7.44 -3.40
C ALA A 98 -16.91 -6.32 -4.21
N GLN A 99 -17.08 -5.05 -3.81
CA GLN A 99 -16.42 -3.90 -4.47
C GLN A 99 -14.90 -4.05 -4.49
N VAL A 100 -14.28 -4.42 -3.36
CA VAL A 100 -12.83 -4.63 -3.28
C VAL A 100 -12.37 -5.81 -4.13
N LEU A 101 -13.16 -6.89 -4.20
CA LEU A 101 -12.84 -8.04 -5.06
C LEU A 101 -12.94 -7.69 -6.56
N ILE A 102 -13.97 -6.96 -6.97
CA ILE A 102 -14.13 -6.49 -8.35
C ILE A 102 -12.99 -5.53 -8.72
N SER A 103 -12.65 -4.61 -7.80
CA SER A 103 -11.49 -3.73 -7.95
C SER A 103 -10.20 -4.52 -8.14
N SER A 104 -10.00 -5.57 -7.33
CA SER A 104 -8.82 -6.44 -7.43
C SER A 104 -8.76 -7.19 -8.76
N ALA A 105 -9.91 -7.61 -9.31
CA ALA A 105 -10.00 -8.22 -10.63
C ALA A 105 -9.64 -7.23 -11.74
N HIS A 106 -10.12 -5.99 -11.66
CA HIS A 106 -9.70 -4.92 -12.59
C HIS A 106 -8.20 -4.64 -12.52
N ASN A 107 -7.58 -4.66 -11.33
CA ASN A 107 -6.13 -4.54 -11.23
C ASN A 107 -5.39 -5.69 -11.94
N GLY A 108 -5.88 -6.92 -11.79
CA GLY A 108 -5.36 -8.09 -12.49
C GLY A 108 -5.49 -7.96 -14.01
N LEU A 109 -6.67 -7.57 -14.51
CA LEU A 109 -6.91 -7.33 -15.94
C LEU A 109 -6.02 -6.21 -16.48
N ALA A 110 -5.83 -5.13 -15.72
CA ALA A 110 -4.94 -4.04 -16.10
C ALA A 110 -3.50 -4.52 -16.27
N ARG A 111 -2.99 -5.34 -15.34
CA ARG A 111 -1.65 -5.95 -15.44
C ARG A 111 -1.52 -6.83 -16.68
N VAL A 112 -2.52 -7.67 -16.97
CA VAL A 112 -2.53 -8.52 -18.18
C VAL A 112 -2.56 -7.66 -19.44
N ALA A 113 -3.43 -6.66 -19.50
CA ALA A 113 -3.52 -5.72 -20.62
C ALA A 113 -2.20 -4.98 -20.86
N THR A 114 -1.51 -4.53 -19.79
CA THR A 114 -0.17 -3.94 -19.90
C THR A 114 0.84 -4.91 -20.52
N CYS A 115 0.87 -6.17 -20.10
CA CYS A 115 1.78 -7.17 -20.69
C CYS A 115 1.49 -7.45 -22.18
N LEU A 116 0.26 -7.24 -22.62
CA LEU A 116 -0.18 -7.46 -24.00
C LEU A 116 -0.14 -6.19 -24.87
N ASP A 117 0.32 -5.06 -24.31
CA ASP A 117 0.25 -3.73 -24.94
C ASP A 117 -1.19 -3.37 -25.39
N ASP A 118 -2.18 -3.80 -24.61
CA ASP A 118 -3.59 -3.56 -24.91
C ASP A 118 -4.00 -2.14 -24.46
N PRO A 119 -4.61 -1.33 -25.35
CA PRO A 119 -4.99 0.05 -25.05
C PRO A 119 -6.05 0.19 -23.94
N SER A 120 -6.70 -0.90 -23.52
CA SER A 120 -7.65 -0.93 -22.41
C SER A 120 -7.00 -0.90 -21.02
N ALA A 121 -5.68 -1.12 -20.90
CA ALA A 121 -4.99 -1.18 -19.61
C ALA A 121 -5.27 0.04 -18.70
N PRO A 122 -5.22 1.31 -19.17
CA PRO A 122 -5.53 2.48 -18.33
C PRO A 122 -6.98 2.50 -17.84
N ALA A 123 -7.93 2.02 -18.65
CA ALA A 123 -9.34 1.96 -18.26
C ALA A 123 -9.55 0.96 -17.11
N HIS A 124 -8.85 -0.17 -17.14
CA HIS A 124 -8.89 -1.14 -16.04
C HIS A 124 -8.26 -0.61 -14.74
N PHE A 125 -7.14 0.12 -14.79
CA PHE A 125 -6.59 0.78 -13.60
C PHE A 125 -7.55 1.80 -12.99
N THR A 126 -8.22 2.57 -13.85
CA THR A 126 -9.21 3.57 -13.45
C THR A 126 -10.44 2.91 -12.80
N ALA A 127 -10.95 1.83 -13.40
CA ALA A 127 -12.05 1.05 -12.85
C ALA A 127 -11.71 0.41 -11.49
N ALA A 128 -10.46 -0.04 -11.31
CA ALA A 128 -10.01 -0.58 -10.04
C ALA A 128 -10.11 0.44 -8.89
N LEU A 129 -9.86 1.72 -9.15
CA LEU A 129 -9.88 2.77 -8.12
C LEU A 129 -11.27 3.34 -7.87
N HIS A 130 -12.06 3.57 -8.91
CA HIS A 130 -13.42 4.14 -8.79
C HIS A 130 -14.35 3.34 -7.88
N LEU A 131 -14.15 2.02 -7.79
CA LEU A 131 -14.99 1.14 -6.98
C LEU A 131 -14.82 1.32 -5.47
N VAL A 132 -13.70 1.92 -5.04
CA VAL A 132 -13.34 2.08 -3.62
C VAL A 132 -13.19 3.55 -3.24
N GLU A 133 -12.88 4.42 -4.22
CA GLU A 133 -12.75 5.86 -4.01
C GLU A 133 -13.35 6.65 -5.19
N ALA A 134 -14.52 7.25 -4.96
CA ALA A 134 -15.20 8.06 -5.96
C ALA A 134 -14.79 9.55 -5.94
N ASN A 135 -14.16 10.03 -4.85
CA ASN A 135 -13.99 11.45 -4.57
C ASN A 135 -12.53 11.96 -4.66
N GLY A 136 -11.57 11.09 -4.98
CA GLY A 136 -10.15 11.45 -5.13
C GLY A 136 -9.79 11.87 -6.55
N ASP A 137 -8.54 12.32 -6.76
CA ASP A 137 -7.97 12.46 -8.11
C ASP A 137 -7.67 11.06 -8.69
N VAL A 138 -8.73 10.38 -9.13
CA VAL A 138 -8.66 9.01 -9.67
C VAL A 138 -7.72 8.95 -10.87
N ALA A 139 -7.60 10.03 -11.65
CA ALA A 139 -6.68 10.06 -12.78
C ALA A 139 -5.22 9.99 -12.31
N LEU A 140 -4.84 10.79 -11.31
CA LEU A 140 -3.51 10.75 -10.72
C LEU A 140 -3.22 9.40 -10.04
N LEU A 141 -4.16 8.90 -9.24
CA LEU A 141 -3.99 7.62 -8.54
C LEU A 141 -3.91 6.43 -9.52
N SER A 142 -4.73 6.45 -10.58
CA SER A 142 -4.69 5.45 -11.66
C SER A 142 -3.31 5.45 -12.32
N ARG A 143 -2.73 6.63 -12.50
CA ARG A 143 -1.40 6.76 -13.07
C ARG A 143 -0.29 6.24 -12.15
N ILE A 144 -0.31 6.63 -10.87
CA ILE A 144 0.64 6.11 -9.87
C ILE A 144 0.57 4.58 -9.81
N ARG A 145 -0.65 4.03 -9.77
CA ARG A 145 -0.90 2.59 -9.78
C ARG A 145 -0.36 1.92 -11.04
N GLN A 146 -0.61 2.51 -12.20
CA GLN A 146 -0.14 1.99 -13.48
C GLN A 146 1.39 1.89 -13.51
N VAL A 147 2.09 2.93 -13.08
CA VAL A 147 3.57 2.94 -13.01
C VAL A 147 4.06 1.86 -12.03
N ALA A 148 3.48 1.79 -10.82
CA ALA A 148 3.88 0.82 -9.81
C ALA A 148 3.70 -0.64 -10.27
N GLU A 149 2.57 -0.95 -10.92
CA GLU A 149 2.28 -2.30 -11.42
C GLU A 149 3.14 -2.67 -12.63
N THR A 150 3.34 -1.72 -13.56
CA THR A 150 4.22 -1.93 -14.74
C THR A 150 5.66 -2.20 -14.28
N THR A 151 6.12 -1.46 -13.28
CA THR A 151 7.40 -1.66 -12.60
C THR A 151 7.50 -3.07 -11.99
N ARG A 152 6.44 -3.51 -11.28
CA ARG A 152 6.39 -4.85 -10.66
C ARG A 152 6.38 -5.99 -11.69
N LEU A 153 5.83 -5.75 -12.87
CA LEU A 153 5.87 -6.69 -13.99
C LEU A 153 7.26 -6.78 -14.65
N GLY A 154 8.20 -5.92 -14.27
CA GLY A 154 9.54 -5.88 -14.87
C GLY A 154 9.61 -5.11 -16.19
N LEU A 155 8.55 -4.38 -16.54
CA LEU A 155 8.42 -3.57 -17.76
C LEU A 155 8.98 -2.16 -17.51
N TRP A 156 10.27 -2.09 -17.17
CA TRP A 156 10.94 -0.85 -16.76
C TRP A 156 10.95 0.23 -17.85
N PRO A 157 11.20 -0.08 -19.15
CA PRO A 157 11.13 0.91 -20.21
C PRO A 157 9.74 1.57 -20.32
N GLU A 158 8.69 0.76 -20.25
CA GLU A 158 7.30 1.20 -20.31
C GLU A 158 6.96 2.06 -19.10
N ALA A 159 7.32 1.61 -17.89
CA ALA A 159 7.13 2.39 -16.66
C ALA A 159 7.85 3.76 -16.72
N THR A 160 9.05 3.79 -17.30
CA THR A 160 9.84 5.02 -17.50
C THR A 160 9.16 5.96 -18.50
N ALA A 161 8.69 5.42 -19.62
CA ALA A 161 7.99 6.20 -20.64
C ALA A 161 6.69 6.82 -20.10
N LEU A 162 5.97 6.08 -19.26
CA LEU A 162 4.77 6.57 -18.58
C LEU A 162 5.11 7.79 -17.69
N LEU A 163 6.10 7.67 -16.80
CA LEU A 163 6.51 8.80 -15.94
C LEU A 163 6.99 10.01 -16.73
N ALA A 164 7.80 9.79 -17.78
CA ALA A 164 8.30 10.88 -18.61
C ALA A 164 7.16 11.66 -19.29
N ALA A 165 6.13 10.96 -19.78
CA ALA A 165 4.95 11.59 -20.36
C ALA A 165 4.17 12.44 -19.33
N ASP A 166 4.10 11.99 -18.08
CA ASP A 166 3.42 12.74 -17.01
C ASP A 166 4.18 14.01 -16.64
N ILE A 167 5.50 13.92 -16.49
CA ILE A 167 6.37 15.07 -16.21
C ILE A 167 6.24 16.11 -17.34
N ALA A 168 6.29 15.67 -18.59
CA ALA A 168 6.11 16.55 -19.75
C ALA A 168 4.75 17.26 -19.73
N LYS A 169 3.67 16.53 -19.41
CA LYS A 169 2.32 17.08 -19.31
C LYS A 169 2.18 18.07 -18.15
N ALA A 170 2.77 17.77 -16.99
CA ALA A 170 2.76 18.64 -15.82
C ALA A 170 3.58 19.92 -16.05
N THR A 171 4.68 19.84 -16.80
CA THR A 171 5.50 21.00 -17.17
C THR A 171 4.79 21.91 -18.18
N ALA A 172 3.98 21.33 -19.07
CA ALA A 172 3.19 22.07 -20.06
C ALA A 172 1.96 22.80 -19.49
N GLN A 173 1.53 22.48 -18.27
CA GLN A 173 0.40 23.13 -17.58
C GLN A 173 0.87 23.79 -16.28
N PRO A 174 1.44 24.99 -16.33
CA PRO A 174 1.97 25.67 -15.15
C PRO A 174 0.83 26.08 -14.21
N GLY A 175 0.66 25.29 -13.15
CA GLY A 175 -0.11 25.60 -11.94
C GLY A 175 0.75 25.35 -10.71
N ASP A 176 0.17 25.39 -9.51
CA ASP A 176 0.86 25.08 -8.24
C ASP A 176 1.11 23.56 -8.07
N ARG A 177 1.88 22.98 -9.00
CA ARG A 177 2.21 21.54 -9.10
C ARG A 177 3.71 21.25 -8.90
N ALA A 178 4.46 22.21 -8.36
CA ALA A 178 5.91 22.07 -8.17
C ALA A 178 6.29 20.88 -7.29
N ALA A 179 5.49 20.57 -6.26
CA ALA A 179 5.69 19.42 -5.39
C ALA A 179 5.43 18.08 -6.09
N GLU A 180 4.43 18.03 -6.97
CA GLU A 180 4.11 16.84 -7.78
C GLU A 180 5.23 16.54 -8.78
N LEU A 181 5.71 17.57 -9.48
CA LEU A 181 6.86 17.47 -10.39
C LEU A 181 8.13 16.95 -9.68
N ALA A 182 8.47 17.53 -8.51
CA ALA A 182 9.63 17.08 -7.74
C ALA A 182 9.53 15.63 -7.25
N MET A 183 8.32 15.15 -6.94
CA MET A 183 8.08 13.75 -6.58
C MET A 183 8.28 12.83 -7.79
N LEU A 184 7.71 13.18 -8.94
CA LEU A 184 7.82 12.40 -10.18
C LEU A 184 9.27 12.35 -10.69
N ASP A 185 10.00 13.46 -10.63
CA ASP A 185 11.43 13.52 -11.00
C ASP A 185 12.27 12.56 -10.15
N ARG A 186 12.02 12.51 -8.84
CA ARG A 186 12.72 11.60 -7.93
C ARG A 186 12.42 10.13 -8.24
N GLN A 187 11.16 9.81 -8.57
CA GLN A 187 10.77 8.45 -8.96
C GLN A 187 11.39 8.03 -10.30
N LEU A 188 11.45 8.95 -11.26
CA LEU A 188 12.09 8.73 -12.56
C LEU A 188 13.59 8.43 -12.39
N ALA A 189 14.29 9.19 -11.54
CA ALA A 189 15.71 8.98 -11.28
C ALA A 189 16.00 7.60 -10.65
N ASP A 190 15.17 7.15 -9.71
CA ASP A 190 15.30 5.81 -9.12
C ASP A 190 15.13 4.70 -10.16
N LEU A 191 14.08 4.81 -11.00
CA LEU A 191 13.81 3.80 -12.03
C LEU A 191 14.91 3.76 -13.09
N GLN A 192 15.41 4.91 -13.53
CA GLN A 192 16.54 4.99 -14.46
C GLN A 192 17.80 4.37 -13.86
N HIS A 193 18.08 4.60 -12.58
CA HIS A 193 19.19 3.97 -11.88
C HIS A 193 19.04 2.43 -11.85
N ARG A 194 17.84 1.93 -11.53
CA ARG A 194 17.54 0.49 -11.51
C ARG A 194 17.64 -0.16 -12.89
N LEU A 195 17.20 0.52 -13.94
CA LEU A 195 17.36 0.08 -15.33
C LEU A 195 18.83 0.05 -15.77
N ALA A 196 19.61 1.04 -15.37
CA ALA A 196 21.05 1.05 -15.63
C ALA A 196 21.76 -0.10 -14.89
N ALA A 197 21.33 -0.40 -13.66
CA ALA A 197 21.85 -1.51 -12.88
C ALA A 197 21.49 -2.88 -13.47
N SER A 198 20.29 -3.04 -14.05
CA SER A 198 19.86 -4.28 -14.72
C SER A 198 20.48 -4.50 -16.11
N ARG A 199 21.01 -3.44 -16.73
CA ARG A 199 21.75 -3.47 -18.01
C ARG A 199 23.24 -3.74 -17.88
N ARG A 200 23.80 -3.97 -16.68
CA ARG A 200 25.22 -4.35 -16.56
C ARG A 200 25.47 -5.65 -17.32
N PRO A 201 26.40 -5.69 -18.29
CA PRO A 201 26.75 -6.92 -19.00
C PRO A 201 27.35 -7.89 -17.99
N VAL A 202 26.73 -9.07 -17.86
CA VAL A 202 27.21 -10.17 -17.00
C VAL A 202 28.46 -10.85 -17.58
N PHE A 203 28.87 -10.51 -18.81
CA PHE A 203 30.08 -11.04 -19.44
C PHE A 203 30.94 -9.91 -20.02
N ALA A 204 31.85 -9.42 -19.19
CA ALA A 204 33.10 -8.82 -19.62
C ALA A 204 34.20 -9.47 -18.78
N GLY A 205 34.47 -10.74 -19.07
CA GLY A 205 35.45 -11.56 -18.37
C GLY A 205 35.88 -12.73 -19.26
N ASP A 206 37.15 -12.66 -19.67
CA ASP A 206 38.01 -13.75 -20.16
C ASP A 206 37.73 -14.37 -21.53
N ASP A 207 38.02 -13.62 -22.59
CA ASP A 207 38.50 -14.19 -23.86
C ASP A 207 39.80 -13.48 -24.27
N ALA A 208 40.87 -13.73 -23.51
CA ALA A 208 42.23 -13.32 -23.86
C ALA A 208 43.28 -14.27 -23.24
N SER A 209 43.16 -15.58 -23.44
CA SER A 209 44.31 -16.49 -23.30
C SER A 209 44.05 -17.89 -23.89
N ASP A 210 43.91 -18.01 -25.21
CA ASP A 210 44.21 -19.31 -25.85
C ASP A 210 44.72 -19.19 -27.29
N THR A 211 45.77 -18.38 -27.46
CA THR A 211 46.62 -18.44 -28.66
C THR A 211 48.08 -18.52 -28.23
N ALA A 212 48.52 -19.69 -27.76
CA ALA A 212 49.90 -20.17 -27.90
C ALA A 212 50.07 -21.55 -27.26
N ARG A 213 49.99 -22.60 -28.07
CA ARG A 213 50.79 -23.84 -27.92
C ARG A 213 50.78 -24.58 -29.27
N ILE A 214 51.76 -24.23 -30.09
CA ILE A 214 52.43 -25.15 -31.03
C ILE A 214 53.68 -25.62 -30.30
#